data_AF-A0ABD7WNA7-F1
#
_entry.id   AF-A0ABD7WNA7-F1
#
_cell.length_a   1.000
_cell.length_b   1.000
_cell.length_c   1.000
_cell.angle_alpha   90.00
_cell.angle_beta   90.00
_cell.angle_gamma   90.00
#
_symmetry.space_group_name_H-M   'P 1'
#
loop_
_entity.id
_entity.type
_entity.pdbx_description
1 polymer ?
#
loop_
_entity_poly.entity_id
_entity_poly.type
_entity_poly.pdbx_seq_one_letter_code
_entity_poly.pdbx_strand_id
1 'polypeptide(L)'
;MRIATLMADDDVTAKTGVYSYVPGGERVLSIRKFREADRRAAFERQNRICPACGKAFADVEEGEADLVIAWSKGGRTVPDNCRWLCKACNRAKGDD
;
A
#
# COMPACT_ATOMS: atom_id res chain seq x y z
N MET A 1 4.68 8.89 24.07
CA MET A 1 4.28 9.82 23.01
C MET A 1 4.40 9.11 21.66
N ARG A 2 3.34 8.49 21.14
CA ARG A 2 3.34 7.87 19.79
C ARG A 2 2.58 8.70 18.75
N ILE A 3 1.60 9.48 19.19
CA ILE A 3 0.71 10.27 18.31
C ILE A 3 1.46 11.37 17.55
N ALA A 4 2.38 12.10 18.21
CA ALA A 4 3.12 13.19 17.57
C ALA A 4 3.99 12.73 16.38
N THR A 5 4.59 11.53 16.47
CA THR A 5 5.40 10.95 15.39
C THR A 5 4.54 10.53 14.20
N LEU A 6 3.36 9.96 14.46
CA LEU A 6 2.43 9.52 13.40
C LEU A 6 1.79 10.72 12.67
N MET A 7 1.62 11.86 13.35
CA MET A 7 1.08 13.11 12.74
C MET A 7 2.11 13.89 11.92
N ALA A 8 3.40 13.62 12.11
CA ALA A 8 4.51 14.22 11.37
C ALA A 8 4.96 13.37 10.17
N ASP A 9 4.32 12.21 9.97
CA ASP A 9 4.68 11.27 8.92
C ASP A 9 3.95 11.62 7.61
N ASP A 10 4.71 11.97 6.58
CA ASP A 10 4.19 12.36 5.26
C ASP A 10 3.40 11.25 4.55
N ASP A 11 3.56 10.00 5.01
CA ASP A 11 2.78 8.86 4.49
C ASP A 11 1.37 8.79 5.11
N VAL A 12 1.06 9.54 6.18
CA VAL A 12 -0.26 9.53 6.82
C VAL A 12 -1.11 10.70 6.29
N THR A 13 -1.95 10.39 5.30
CA THR A 13 -2.76 11.41 4.60
C THR A 13 -4.04 11.80 5.34
N ALA A 14 -4.63 10.94 6.17
CA ALA A 14 -5.75 11.30 7.05
C ALA A 14 -5.30 11.45 8.50
N LYS A 15 -5.05 12.69 8.91
CA LYS A 15 -4.72 13.05 10.30
C LYS A 15 -5.86 12.78 11.30
N THR A 16 -7.08 12.53 10.80
CA THR A 16 -8.24 12.10 11.59
C THR A 16 -8.17 10.63 12.03
N GLY A 17 -7.44 9.77 11.31
CA GLY A 17 -7.27 8.35 11.66
C GLY A 17 -6.18 8.07 12.70
N VAL A 18 -5.31 9.05 12.97
CA VAL A 18 -4.24 8.93 13.98
C VAL A 18 -4.79 9.02 15.41
N TYR A 19 -5.89 9.76 15.61
CA TYR A 19 -6.50 9.96 16.93
C TYR A 19 -7.21 8.72 17.48
N SER A 20 -7.57 7.74 16.63
CA SER A 20 -8.30 6.53 17.05
C SER A 20 -7.39 5.37 17.45
N TYR A 21 -6.08 5.60 17.59
CA TYR A 21 -5.12 4.60 18.09
C TYR A 21 -5.18 4.44 19.64
N VAL A 22 -6.39 4.54 20.21
CA VAL A 22 -6.70 4.35 21.63
C VAL A 22 -7.60 3.11 21.70
N PRO A 23 -7.34 2.14 22.60
CA PRO A 23 -7.60 0.72 22.34
C PRO A 23 -9.10 0.41 22.27
N GLY A 24 -9.53 -0.26 21.19
CA GLY A 24 -10.84 -0.90 21.13
C GLY A 24 -11.62 -0.83 19.82
N GLY A 25 -11.09 -0.21 18.76
CA GLY A 25 -11.78 -0.13 17.47
C GLY A 25 -10.83 -0.21 16.30
N GLU A 26 -10.82 -1.35 15.62
CA GLU A 26 -10.17 -1.52 14.32
C GLU A 26 -10.70 -0.46 13.36
N ARG A 27 -9.79 0.36 12.81
CA ARG A 27 -9.94 0.89 11.44
C ARG A 27 -8.67 1.57 10.92
N VAL A 28 -8.50 1.35 9.62
CA VAL A 28 -7.35 1.54 8.74
C VAL A 28 -6.78 2.96 8.79
N LEU A 29 -5.47 3.07 9.04
CA LEU A 29 -4.72 4.30 8.80
C LEU A 29 -4.81 4.62 7.31
N SER A 30 -5.27 5.83 6.96
CA SER A 30 -5.27 6.27 5.56
C SER A 30 -3.85 6.61 5.11
N ILE A 31 -3.13 5.56 4.71
CA ILE A 31 -1.77 5.63 4.21
C ILE A 31 -1.79 6.16 2.78
N ARG A 32 -0.81 7.00 2.46
CA ARG A 32 -0.60 7.57 1.14
C ARG A 32 -0.56 6.48 0.08
N LYS A 33 -1.41 6.62 -0.94
CA LYS A 33 -1.37 5.78 -2.14
C LYS A 33 -0.12 6.10 -2.96
N PHE A 34 0.47 5.07 -3.56
CA PHE A 34 1.54 5.20 -4.55
C PHE A 34 1.08 6.07 -5.74
N ARG A 35 2.02 6.81 -6.35
CA ARG A 35 1.74 7.58 -7.56
C ARG A 35 1.60 6.62 -8.75
N GLU A 36 0.98 7.09 -9.83
CA GLU A 36 0.85 6.29 -11.06
C GLU A 36 2.20 5.88 -11.66
N ALA A 37 3.22 6.75 -11.53
CA ALA A 37 4.58 6.44 -11.94
C ALA A 37 5.16 5.25 -11.15
N ASP A 38 4.93 5.20 -9.84
CA ASP A 38 5.37 4.08 -8.98
C ASP A 38 4.63 2.79 -9.35
N ARG A 39 3.30 2.88 -9.59
CA ARG A 39 2.47 1.76 -10.06
C ARG A 39 3.00 1.18 -11.37
N ARG A 40 3.31 2.04 -12.34
CA ARG A 40 3.86 1.64 -13.65
C ARG A 40 5.26 1.05 -13.52
N ALA A 41 6.14 1.68 -12.75
CA ALA A 41 7.48 1.18 -12.50
C ALA A 41 7.46 -0.22 -11.85
N ALA A 42 6.59 -0.45 -10.86
CA ALA A 42 6.42 -1.76 -10.24
C ALA A 42 5.87 -2.80 -11.23
N PHE A 43 4.90 -2.44 -12.07
CA PHE A 43 4.35 -3.32 -13.11
C PHE A 43 5.43 -3.76 -14.12
N GLU A 44 6.25 -2.83 -14.59
CA GLU A 44 7.34 -3.12 -15.53
C GLU A 44 8.46 -3.92 -14.87
N ARG A 45 8.88 -3.57 -13.65
CA ARG A 45 9.87 -4.32 -12.87
C ARG A 45 9.46 -5.78 -12.62
N GLN A 46 8.15 -6.03 -12.50
CA GLN A 46 7.59 -7.37 -12.33
C GLN A 46 7.35 -8.10 -13.65
N ASN A 47 7.87 -7.61 -14.77
CA ASN A 47 7.64 -8.18 -16.10
C ASN A 47 6.15 -8.35 -16.43
N ARG A 48 5.30 -7.45 -15.92
CA ARG A 48 3.83 -7.48 -16.08
C ARG A 48 3.17 -8.72 -15.49
N ILE A 49 3.85 -9.42 -14.59
CA ILE A 49 3.34 -10.61 -13.90
C ILE A 49 2.89 -10.22 -12.49
N CYS A 50 1.68 -10.62 -12.12
CA CYS A 50 1.22 -10.51 -10.75
C CYS A 50 1.96 -11.55 -9.88
N PRO A 51 2.77 -11.16 -8.87
CA PRO A 51 3.52 -12.10 -8.06
C PRO A 51 2.65 -13.01 -7.19
N ALA A 52 1.39 -12.61 -6.93
CA ALA A 52 0.47 -13.40 -6.11
C ALA A 52 -0.20 -14.55 -6.86
N CYS A 53 -0.46 -14.41 -8.18
CA CYS A 53 -1.12 -15.46 -8.98
C CYS A 53 -0.31 -15.95 -10.18
N GLY A 54 0.86 -15.36 -10.45
CA GLY A 54 1.74 -15.73 -11.55
C GLY A 54 1.21 -15.41 -12.95
N LYS A 55 0.07 -14.72 -13.08
CA LYS A 55 -0.53 -14.36 -14.36
C LYS A 55 0.11 -13.09 -14.93
N ALA A 56 0.33 -13.09 -16.25
CA ALA A 56 0.72 -11.89 -16.99
C ALA A 56 -0.50 -11.04 -17.35
N PHE A 57 -0.31 -9.72 -17.39
CA PHE A 57 -1.34 -8.73 -17.71
C PHE A 57 -0.83 -7.78 -18.80
N ALA A 58 -1.75 -7.22 -19.59
CA ALA A 58 -1.39 -6.35 -20.71
C ALA A 58 -1.33 -4.88 -20.28
N ASP A 59 -2.20 -4.49 -19.35
CA ASP A 59 -2.36 -3.11 -18.91
C ASP A 59 -2.13 -2.98 -17.39
N VAL A 60 -1.41 -1.92 -17.00
CA VAL A 60 -1.16 -1.55 -15.61
C VAL A 60 -2.47 -1.23 -14.87
N GLU A 61 -3.51 -0.81 -15.59
CA GLU A 61 -4.85 -0.53 -15.05
C GLU A 61 -5.61 -1.79 -14.60
N GLU A 62 -5.11 -3.00 -14.93
CA GLU A 62 -5.67 -4.28 -14.46
C GLU A 62 -5.31 -4.58 -12.99
N GLY A 63 -4.52 -3.71 -12.36
CA GLY A 63 -4.03 -3.87 -11.01
C GLY A 63 -3.76 -2.56 -10.30
N GLU A 64 -3.26 -2.70 -9.09
CA GLU A 64 -3.03 -1.61 -8.15
C GLU A 64 -1.65 -1.77 -7.51
N ALA A 65 -1.06 -0.65 -7.12
CA ALA A 65 0.15 -0.63 -6.32
C ALA A 65 -0.18 -0.90 -4.85
N ASP A 66 0.51 -1.85 -4.26
CA ASP A 66 0.37 -2.28 -2.87
C ASP A 66 1.74 -2.27 -2.18
N LEU A 67 1.74 -2.19 -0.85
CA LEU A 67 2.94 -2.29 -0.05
C LEU A 67 3.39 -3.76 0.05
N VAL A 68 4.68 -4.03 -0.16
CA VAL A 68 5.27 -5.37 0.10
C VAL A 68 5.27 -5.64 1.60
N ILE A 69 5.78 -4.69 2.38
CA ILE A 69 5.77 -4.68 3.85
C ILE A 69 4.68 -3.71 4.29
N ALA A 70 3.70 -4.21 5.04
CA ALA A 70 2.64 -3.40 5.61
C ALA A 70 3.20 -2.28 6.51
N TRP A 71 2.52 -1.14 6.53
CA TRP A 71 2.95 0.00 7.35
C TRP A 71 2.92 -0.31 8.85
N SER A 72 1.95 -1.12 9.29
CA SER A 72 1.86 -1.68 10.64
C SER A 72 3.13 -2.44 11.07
N LYS A 73 3.89 -2.96 10.10
CA LYS A 73 5.14 -3.70 10.28
C LYS A 73 6.39 -2.85 9.97
N GLY A 74 6.23 -1.53 9.84
CA GLY A 74 7.32 -0.59 9.57
C GLY A 74 7.57 -0.30 8.09
N GLY A 75 6.73 -0.81 7.18
CA GLY A 75 6.83 -0.49 5.76
C GLY A 75 6.48 0.97 5.45
N ARG A 76 7.11 1.52 4.41
CA ARG A 76 6.94 2.92 3.98
C ARG A 76 6.49 3.01 2.53
N THR A 77 5.90 4.13 2.10
CA THR A 77 5.46 4.34 0.72
C THR A 77 6.64 4.77 -0.15
N VAL A 78 7.56 3.83 -0.40
CA VAL A 78 8.77 4.02 -1.22
C VAL A 78 8.77 3.05 -2.42
N PRO A 79 9.40 3.40 -3.56
CA PRO A 79 9.39 2.57 -4.78
C PRO A 79 9.86 1.12 -4.58
N ASP A 80 10.78 0.88 -3.64
CA ASP A 80 11.29 -0.45 -3.31
C ASP A 80 10.28 -1.30 -2.52
N ASN A 81 9.38 -0.64 -1.78
CA ASN A 81 8.28 -1.30 -1.07
C ASN A 81 6.98 -1.34 -1.89
N CYS A 82 6.99 -0.81 -3.12
CA CYS A 82 5.86 -0.87 -4.03
C CYS A 82 5.85 -2.22 -4.77
N ARG A 83 4.71 -2.90 -4.81
CA ARG A 83 4.46 -4.01 -5.73
C ARG A 83 3.16 -3.79 -6.49
N TRP A 84 3.09 -4.29 -7.71
CA TRP A 84 1.86 -4.28 -8.48
C TRP A 84 1.12 -5.62 -8.28
N LEU A 85 -0.15 -5.56 -7.92
CA LEU A 85 -1.03 -6.74 -7.81
C LEU A 85 -2.24 -6.55 -8.70
N CYS A 86 -2.68 -7.61 -9.39
CA CYS A 86 -3.95 -7.54 -10.11
C CYS A 86 -5.11 -7.28 -9.14
N LYS A 87 -6.17 -6.60 -9.61
CA LYS A 87 -7.29 -6.17 -8.76
C LYS A 87 -7.88 -7.32 -7.92
N ALA A 88 -7.96 -8.52 -8.47
CA ALA A 88 -8.47 -9.69 -7.76
C ALA A 88 -7.57 -10.11 -6.59
N CYS A 89 -6.26 -10.21 -6.81
CA CYS A 89 -5.30 -10.54 -5.76
C CYS A 89 -5.18 -9.44 -4.72
N ASN A 90 -5.21 -8.16 -5.15
CA ASN A 90 -5.15 -7.04 -4.22
C ASN A 90 -6.35 -7.04 -3.27
N ARG A 91 -7.57 -7.26 -3.79
CA ARG A 91 -8.79 -7.38 -2.98
C ARG A 91 -8.78 -8.59 -2.05
N ALA A 92 -8.23 -9.72 -2.50
CA ALA A 92 -8.16 -10.95 -1.70
C ALA A 92 -7.15 -10.87 -0.54
N LYS A 93 -6.13 -10.00 -0.65
CA LYS A 93 -5.10 -9.84 0.39
C LYS A 93 -5.65 -9.23 1.69
N GLY A 94 -6.56 -8.27 1.60
CA GLY A 94 -7.01 -7.49 2.76
C GLY A 94 -5.96 -6.47 3.25
N ASP A 95 -6.40 -5.53 4.09
CA ASP A 95 -5.61 -4.38 4.60
C ASP A 95 -4.85 -4.69 5.92
N ASP A 96 -4.20 -5.87 6.03
CA ASP A 96 -3.43 -6.29 7.24
C ASP A 96 -1.93 -5.94 7.21
#